data_AF-A0A494R194-F1
#
_entry.id   AF-A0A494R194-F1
#
_cell.length_a   1.000
_cell.length_b   1.000
_cell.length_c   1.000
_cell.angle_alpha   90.00
_cell.angle_beta   90.00
_cell.angle_gamma   90.00
#
_symmetry.space_group_name_H-M   'P 1'
#
loop_
_entity.id
_entity.type
_entity.pdbx_description
1 polymer ?
#
loop_
_entity_poly.entity_id
_entity_poly.type
_entity_poly.pdbx_seq_one_letter_code
_entity_poly.pdbx_strand_id
1 'polypeptide(L)' 'MHKGQVELFCGLDGLDPVGAQLQPLSLTTGYGDVLGNWCLKTIEEEQSAFLQGGIPRKQAFTLEFVRYGDDLQNR' A
#
# COMPACT_ATOMS: atom_id res chain seq x y z
N MET A 1 0.36 -9.48 11.40
CA MET A 1 0.57 -8.22 10.63
C MET A 1 1.43 -8.56 9.43
N HIS A 2 1.02 -8.18 8.22
CA HIS A 2 1.80 -8.42 7.00
C HIS A 2 2.30 -7.07 6.47
N LYS A 3 3.61 -6.95 6.27
CA LYS A 3 4.24 -5.76 5.68
C LYS A 3 4.53 -6.04 4.21
N GLY A 4 3.97 -5.21 3.34
CA GLY A 4 4.29 -5.22 1.91
C GLY A 4 5.16 -4.02 1.57
N GLN A 5 6.21 -4.23 0.79
CA GLN A 5 7.03 -3.15 0.23
C GLN A 5 6.76 -3.08 -1.28
N VAL A 6 6.40 -1.91 -1.77
CA VAL A 6 6.18 -1.66 -3.19
C VAL A 6 7.12 -0.54 -3.62
N GLU A 7 8.10 -0.87 -4.45
CA GLU A 7 8.96 0.14 -5.09
C GLU A 7 8.34 0.53 -6.44
N LEU A 8 8.07 1.82 -6.62
CA LEU A 8 7.41 2.34 -7.82
C LEU A 8 8.34 3.34 -8.53
N PHE A 9 8.41 3.23 -9.85
CA PHE A 9 9.14 4.18 -10.69
C PHE A 9 8.18 5.27 -11.17
N CYS A 10 8.68 6.50 -11.28
CA CYS A 10 7.93 7.74 -11.51
C CYS A 10 6.73 7.58 -12.45
N GLY A 11 5.50 7.66 -11.92
CA GLY A 11 4.28 7.57 -12.72
C GLY A 11 2.97 7.36 -11.98
N LEU A 12 2.97 7.08 -10.67
CA LEU A 12 1.73 6.91 -9.89
C LEU A 12 1.44 8.14 -9.04
N ASP A 13 0.50 8.96 -9.52
CA ASP A 13 -0.19 9.97 -8.74
C ASP A 13 -1.16 9.26 -7.78
N GLY A 14 -0.71 8.97 -6.57
CA GLY A 14 -1.57 8.68 -5.42
C GLY A 14 -1.96 7.21 -5.18
N LEU A 15 -1.34 6.61 -4.16
CA LEU A 15 -2.03 5.61 -3.31
C LEU A 15 -3.06 6.26 -2.37
N ASP A 16 -3.09 7.60 -2.32
CA ASP A 16 -4.02 8.43 -1.56
C ASP A 16 -5.50 8.06 -1.78
N PRO A 17 -6.03 7.94 -3.02
CA PRO A 17 -7.42 7.52 -3.23
C PRO A 17 -7.70 6.07 -2.78
N VAL A 18 -6.69 5.20 -2.69
CA VAL A 18 -6.86 3.82 -2.22
C VAL A 18 -6.96 3.77 -0.70
N GLY A 19 -6.14 4.56 0.00
CA GLY A 19 -6.23 4.70 1.46
C GLY A 19 -7.52 5.37 1.93
N ALA A 20 -8.04 6.33 1.15
CA ALA A 20 -9.24 7.10 1.49
C ALA A 20 -10.55 6.29 1.44
N GLN A 21 -10.61 5.19 0.68
CA GLN A 21 -11.86 4.44 0.48
C GLN A 21 -12.28 3.60 1.70
N LEU A 22 -11.39 3.38 2.68
CA LEU A 22 -11.66 2.60 3.90
C LEU A 22 -12.33 1.24 3.62
N GLN A 23 -12.10 0.66 2.44
CA GLN A 23 -12.64 -0.64 2.05
C GLN A 23 -11.53 -1.71 2.12
N PRO A 24 -11.88 -2.96 2.45
CA PRO A 24 -10.93 -4.06 2.35
C PRO A 24 -10.53 -4.29 0.89
N LEU A 25 -9.23 -4.46 0.66
CA LEU A 25 -8.62 -4.77 -0.63
C LEU A 25 -8.34 -6.27 -0.72
N SER A 26 -8.64 -6.88 -1.85
CA SER A 26 -8.23 -8.25 -2.12
C SER A 26 -6.75 -8.26 -2.53
N LEU A 27 -5.90 -8.92 -1.75
CA LEU A 27 -4.48 -9.08 -2.07
C LEU A 27 -4.26 -10.39 -2.82
N THR A 28 -3.62 -10.28 -3.98
CA THR A 28 -3.19 -11.42 -4.81
C THR A 28 -1.70 -11.27 -5.11
N THR A 29 -0.93 -12.35 -4.95
CA THR A 29 0.51 -12.35 -5.26
C THR A 29 0.71 -12.27 -6.78
N GLY A 30 1.90 -11.82 -7.22
CA GLY A 30 2.27 -11.87 -8.63
C GLY A 30 2.35 -13.28 -9.23
N TYR A 31 2.29 -14.31 -8.39
CA TYR A 31 2.25 -15.73 -8.78
C TYR A 31 0.81 -16.28 -8.87
N GLY A 32 -0.19 -15.47 -8.52
CA GLY A 32 -1.61 -15.82 -8.61
C GLY A 32 -2.25 -16.31 -7.31
N ASP A 33 -1.50 -16.37 -6.19
CA ASP A 33 -2.07 -16.77 -4.90
C ASP A 33 -2.94 -15.66 -4.32
N VAL A 34 -4.19 -16.00 -3.99
CA VAL A 34 -5.12 -15.08 -3.34
C VAL A 34 -4.92 -15.14 -1.83
N LEU A 35 -4.43 -14.05 -1.24
CA LEU A 35 -4.19 -13.92 0.20
C LEU A 35 -5.45 -13.49 0.97
N GLY A 36 -6.54 -13.18 0.26
CA GLY A 36 -7.83 -12.79 0.81
C GLY A 36 -8.01 -11.27 0.94
N ASN A 37 -8.92 -10.86 1.83
CA ASN A 37 -9.28 -9.46 2.06
C ASN A 37 -8.46 -8.84 3.19
N TRP A 38 -7.90 -7.65 2.93
CA TRP A 38 -7.00 -6.94 3.83
C TRP A 38 -7.36 -5.47 3.89
N CYS A 39 -7.34 -4.89 5.09
CA CYS A 39 -7.42 -3.45 5.27
C CYS A 39 -6.04 -2.84 5.31
N LEU A 40 -5.88 -1.75 4.57
CA LEU A 40 -4.69 -0.91 4.64
C LEU A 40 -4.70 -0.16 5.98
N LYS A 41 -3.62 -0.30 6.74
CA LYS A 41 -3.47 0.28 8.08
C LYS A 41 -2.59 1.53 8.04
N THR A 42 -1.46 1.46 7.35
CA THR A 42 -0.52 2.57 7.22
C THR A 42 0.05 2.60 5.81
N ILE A 43 0.37 3.80 5.36
CA ILE A 43 1.10 4.09 4.12
C ILE A 43 2.23 5.01 4.53
N GLU A 44 3.47 4.59 4.30
CA GLU A 44 4.66 5.43 4.44
C GLU A 44 5.28 5.60 3.05
N GLU A 45 5.56 6.83 2.67
CA GLU A 45 6.15 7.18 1.38
C GLU A 45 7.54 7.80 1.57
N GLU A 46 8.53 7.27 0.87
CA GLU A 46 9.88 7.80 0.81
C GLU A 46 10.22 8.26 -0.62
N GLN A 47 10.43 9.57 -0.77
CA GLN A 47 10.82 10.19 -2.04
C GLN A 47 12.32 10.49 -2.07
N SER A 48 12.98 10.19 -3.20
CA SER A 48 14.40 10.45 -3.39
C SER A 48 14.78 10.72 -4.84
N ALA A 49 16.04 11.14 -5.04
CA ALA A 49 16.62 11.49 -6.34
C ALA A 49 15.79 12.56 -7.10
N PHE A 50 15.54 13.71 -6.47
CA PHE A 50 14.73 14.76 -7.05
C PHE A 50 15.37 15.42 -8.29
N LEU A 51 14.55 15.68 -9.32
CA LEU A 51 14.89 16.57 -10.42
C LEU A 51 14.83 18.03 -9.97
N GLN A 52 15.43 18.90 -10.78
CA GLN A 52 15.29 20.34 -10.63
C GLN A 52 13.79 20.70 -10.74
N GLY A 53 13.26 21.34 -9.70
CA GLY A 53 11.82 21.58 -9.56
C GLY A 53 11.10 20.67 -8.55
N GLY A 54 11.82 19.80 -7.82
CA GLY A 54 11.26 19.03 -6.71
C GLY A 54 10.49 17.77 -7.13
N ILE A 55 10.62 17.34 -8.38
CA ILE A 55 9.96 16.13 -8.89
C ILE A 55 10.79 14.91 -8.47
N PRO A 56 10.28 13.98 -7.64
CA PRO A 56 11.03 12.80 -7.22
C PRO A 56 11.23 11.82 -8.39
N ARG A 57 12.43 11.29 -8.57
CA ARG A 57 12.68 10.21 -9.57
C ARG A 57 12.48 8.82 -9.00
N LYS A 58 12.56 8.68 -7.67
CA LYS A 58 12.31 7.44 -6.96
C LYS A 58 11.31 7.70 -5.85
N GLN A 59 10.27 6.87 -5.77
CA GLN A 59 9.25 6.91 -4.74
C GLN A 59 9.00 5.48 -4.26
N ALA A 60 9.31 5.22 -3.00
CA ALA A 60 9.11 3.92 -2.37
C ALA A 60 7.93 4.01 -1.41
N PHE A 61 7.12 2.97 -1.36
CA PHE A 61 6.01 2.87 -0.43
C PHE A 61 6.17 1.65 0.48
N THR A 62 5.97 1.88 1.76
CA THR A 62 5.80 0.83 2.76
C THR A 62 4.35 0.80 3.18
N LEU A 63 3.70 -0.36 2.99
CA LEU A 63 2.29 -0.56 3.28
C LEU A 63 2.15 -1.61 4.37
N GLU A 64 1.43 -1.27 5.45
CA GLU A 64 1.04 -2.26 6.44
C GLU A 64 -0.42 -2.64 6.27
N PHE A 65 -0.68 -3.95 6.27
CA PHE A 65 -2.03 -4.49 6.14
C PHE A 65 -2.42 -5.30 7.39
N VAL A 66 -3.70 -5.21 7.73
CA VAL A 66 -4.37 -6.11 8.68
C VAL A 66 -5.41 -6.93 7.94
N ARG A 67 -5.52 -8.22 8.26
CA ARG A 67 -6.49 -9.10 7.59
C ARG A 67 -7.90 -8.67 7.97
N TYR A 68 -8.76 -8.43 6.98
CA TYR A 68 -10.15 -8.08 7.23
C TYR A 68 -10.85 -9.25 7.93
N GLY A 69 -11.49 -8.97 9.07
CA GLY A 69 -12.14 -9.99 9.90
C GLY A 69 -11.32 -10.46 11.12
N ASP A 70 -10.02 -10.18 11.20
CA ASP A 70 -9.19 -10.50 12.39
C ASP A 70 -9.60 -9.64 13.60
N ASP A 71 -10.01 -8.39 13.33
CA ASP A 71 -10.58 -7.45 14.31
C ASP A 71 -12.05 -7.75 14.63
N LEU A 72 -12.70 -8.66 13.89
CA LEU A 72 -14.09 -9.07 14.10
C LEU A 72 -14.22 -10.18 15.15
N GLN A 73 -13.34 -10.17 16.15
CA GLN A 73 -13.55 -10.92 17.40
C GLN A 73 -14.71 -10.26 18.15
N ASN A 74 -15.92 -10.66 17.75
CA ASN A 74 -17.17 -10.30 18.40
C ASN A 74 -17.14 -10.78 19.86
N ARG A 75 -17.42 -9.85 20.78
CA ARG A 75 -17.57 -10.09 22.21
C ARG A 75 -18.78 -10.97 22.54
#